data_AF-A0A2A4IZR6-F1
#
_entry.id   AF-A0A2A4IZR6-F1
#
_cell.length_a   1.000
_cell.length_b   1.000
_cell.length_c   1.000
_cell.angle_alpha   90.00
_cell.angle_beta   90.00
_cell.angle_gamma   90.00
#
_symmetry.space_group_name_H-M   'P 1'
#
loop_
_entity.id
_entity.type
_entity.pdbx_description
1 polymer ?
#
loop_
_entity_poly.entity_id
_entity_poly.type
_entity_poly.pdbx_seq_one_letter_code
_entity_poly.pdbx_strand_id
1 'polypeptide(L)'
;MWWSVLVLFGLVNVVVCQLNCRGEKPRIRDCDHVCDENGNCKIRAALLLPKNTTYDACLSAVGPALDLAMQDPMIQNAFPPWLSVEWLKYDVTDCDAAYAVISAIDAYNDCAHVFFGPSCDFAL
;
A
#
# COMPACT_ATOMS: atom_id res chain seq x y z
N MET A 1 18.28 -38.06 27.72
CA MET A 1 17.56 -38.06 26.43
C MET A 1 16.25 -37.25 26.44
N TRP A 2 15.47 -37.22 27.52
CA TRP A 2 14.19 -36.49 27.56
C TRP A 2 14.33 -34.95 27.57
N TRP A 3 15.40 -34.44 28.21
CA TRP A 3 15.63 -33.00 28.32
C TRP A 3 15.95 -32.34 26.97
N SER A 4 16.65 -33.06 26.09
CA SER A 4 16.99 -32.63 24.73
C SER A 4 15.73 -32.48 23.85
N VAL A 5 14.72 -33.33 24.06
CA VAL A 5 13.44 -33.27 23.32
C VAL A 5 12.62 -32.06 23.76
N LEU A 6 12.60 -31.75 25.07
CA LEU A 6 11.89 -30.58 25.61
C LEU A 6 12.52 -29.26 25.15
N VAL A 7 13.85 -29.20 25.05
CA VAL A 7 14.56 -28.02 24.52
C VAL A 7 14.28 -27.84 23.03
N LEU A 8 14.25 -28.93 22.25
CA LEU A 8 13.88 -28.88 20.83
C LEU A 8 12.43 -28.42 20.63
N PHE A 9 11.48 -28.93 21.41
CA PHE A 9 10.08 -28.50 21.35
C PHE A 9 9.90 -27.04 21.79
N GLY A 10 10.67 -26.56 22.76
CA GLY A 10 10.67 -25.16 23.17
C GLY A 10 11.18 -24.22 22.08
N LEU A 11 12.23 -24.62 21.37
CA LEU A 11 12.80 -23.82 20.27
C LEU A 11 11.90 -23.77 19.02
N VAL A 12 11.21 -24.88 18.68
CA VAL A 12 10.31 -24.92 17.52
C VAL A 12 9.10 -23.98 17.71
N ASN A 13 8.55 -23.87 18.92
CA ASN A 13 7.41 -22.98 19.17
C ASN A 13 7.75 -21.49 19.10
N VAL A 14 8.99 -21.11 19.43
CA VAL A 14 9.44 -19.71 19.31
C VAL A 14 9.64 -19.32 17.84
N VAL A 15 10.13 -20.23 17.00
CA VAL A 15 10.38 -19.97 15.58
C VAL A 15 9.07 -19.82 14.78
N VAL A 16 8.02 -20.57 15.12
CA VAL A 16 6.73 -20.50 14.41
C VAL A 16 6.02 -19.15 14.61
N CYS A 17 6.19 -18.48 15.75
CA CYS A 17 5.59 -17.17 16.00
C CYS A 17 6.29 -16.00 15.27
N GLN A 18 7.47 -16.21 14.67
CA GLN A 18 8.19 -15.17 13.92
C GLN A 18 8.06 -15.29 12.40
N LEU A 19 7.28 -16.27 11.91
CA LEU A 19 7.01 -16.38 10.48
C LEU A 19 5.94 -15.34 10.07
N ASN A 20 6.42 -14.25 9.45
CA ASN A 20 5.70 -13.30 8.59
C ASN A 20 4.54 -12.47 9.18
N CYS A 21 4.26 -12.55 10.49
CA CYS A 21 3.29 -11.64 11.10
C CYS A 21 3.89 -10.24 11.27
N ARG A 22 3.37 -9.24 10.54
CA ARG A 22 3.71 -7.83 10.75
C ARG A 22 3.19 -7.41 12.14
N GLY A 23 4.08 -7.03 13.05
CA GLY A 23 3.76 -6.72 14.46
C GLY A 23 2.97 -5.42 14.70
N GLU A 24 2.33 -4.87 13.67
CA GLU A 24 1.57 -3.63 13.77
C GLU A 24 0.11 -3.93 14.14
N LYS A 25 -0.47 -3.12 15.05
CA LYS A 25 -1.87 -3.29 15.42
C LYS A 25 -2.77 -2.88 14.25
N PRO A 26 -3.87 -3.60 14.00
CA PRO A 26 -4.83 -3.22 12.96
C PRO A 26 -5.36 -1.81 13.23
N ARG A 27 -5.27 -0.94 12.23
CA ARG A 27 -5.77 0.45 12.28
C ARG A 27 -7.28 0.43 12.05
N ILE A 28 -8.03 1.18 12.84
CA ILE A 28 -9.47 1.34 12.64
C ILE A 28 -9.68 2.28 11.45
N ARG A 29 -10.41 1.81 10.43
CA ARG A 29 -10.79 2.60 9.25
C ARG A 29 -12.02 3.44 9.58
N ASP A 30 -11.86 4.75 9.60
CA ASP A 30 -12.92 5.72 9.99
C ASP A 30 -13.33 6.64 8.82
N CYS A 31 -13.16 6.17 7.60
CA CYS A 31 -13.09 7.01 6.42
C CYS A 31 -13.71 6.30 5.22
N ASP A 32 -15.03 6.45 5.10
CA ASP A 32 -15.83 5.90 4.00
C ASP A 32 -16.20 6.95 2.93
N HIS A 33 -16.02 8.24 3.23
CA HIS A 33 -16.47 9.33 2.36
C HIS A 33 -15.31 10.11 1.73
N VAL A 34 -15.49 10.52 0.47
CA VAL A 34 -14.55 11.38 -0.28
C VAL A 34 -14.42 12.76 0.36
N CYS A 35 -15.48 13.25 1.00
CA CYS A 35 -15.50 14.54 1.68
C CYS A 35 -15.49 14.35 3.18
N ASP A 36 -14.69 15.18 3.87
CA ASP A 36 -14.70 15.26 5.34
C ASP A 36 -15.91 16.06 5.85
N GLU A 37 -16.08 16.09 7.18
CA GLU A 37 -17.16 16.85 7.84
C GLU A 37 -17.10 18.36 7.58
N ASN A 38 -15.94 18.89 7.18
CA ASN A 38 -15.73 20.29 6.85
C ASN A 38 -16.04 20.60 5.38
N GLY A 39 -16.44 19.60 4.58
CA GLY A 39 -16.70 19.74 3.15
C GLY A 39 -15.43 19.73 2.28
N ASN A 40 -14.26 19.39 2.84
CA ASN A 40 -13.05 19.22 2.04
C ASN A 40 -13.10 17.85 1.35
N CYS A 41 -13.25 17.87 0.03
CA CYS A 41 -13.32 16.66 -0.78
C CYS A 41 -11.97 16.29 -1.36
N LYS A 42 -11.52 15.07 -1.09
CA LYS A 42 -10.23 14.57 -1.55
C LYS A 42 -10.30 13.11 -1.95
N ILE A 43 -9.95 12.82 -3.20
CA ILE A 43 -9.68 11.44 -3.65
C ILE A 43 -8.26 11.07 -3.27
N ARG A 44 -8.13 10.09 -2.39
CA ARG A 44 -6.86 9.44 -2.06
C ARG A 44 -6.64 8.27 -3.03
N ALA A 45 -5.64 8.40 -3.89
CA ALA A 45 -5.26 7.40 -4.87
C ALA A 45 -3.99 6.68 -4.39
N ALA A 46 -4.11 5.39 -4.06
CA ALA A 46 -2.98 4.57 -3.68
C ALA A 46 -2.19 4.12 -4.91
N LEU A 47 -0.87 4.26 -4.86
CA LEU A 47 0.07 3.80 -5.87
C LEU A 47 0.90 2.66 -5.27
N LEU A 48 0.62 1.44 -5.71
CA LEU A 48 1.28 0.21 -5.27
C LEU A 48 2.35 -0.16 -6.28
N LEU A 49 3.56 0.36 -6.10
CA LEU A 49 4.70 0.14 -7.01
C LEU A 49 5.99 -0.14 -6.23
N PRO A 50 6.91 -0.96 -6.76
CA PRO A 50 8.19 -1.19 -6.09
C PRO A 50 8.97 0.13 -6.03
N LYS A 51 9.61 0.38 -4.89
CA LYS A 51 10.56 1.49 -4.75
C LYS A 51 11.91 1.16 -5.39
N ASN A 52 12.24 -0.13 -5.45
CA ASN A 52 13.46 -0.63 -6.04
C ASN A 52 13.54 -0.26 -7.53
N THR A 53 14.64 0.39 -7.95
CA THR A 53 14.86 0.88 -9.31
C THR A 53 15.32 -0.21 -10.28
N THR A 54 15.43 -1.46 -9.84
CA THR A 54 15.66 -2.61 -10.73
C THR A 54 14.45 -2.91 -11.61
N TYR A 55 13.27 -2.39 -11.26
CA TYR A 55 12.04 -2.54 -12.03
C TYR A 55 11.76 -1.27 -12.85
N ASP A 56 11.40 -1.46 -14.12
CA ASP A 56 11.14 -0.35 -15.05
C ASP A 56 10.01 0.56 -14.55
N ALA A 57 8.93 -0.04 -14.04
CA ALA A 57 7.79 0.66 -13.48
C ALA A 57 7.87 0.73 -11.94
N CYS A 58 8.92 1.39 -11.45
CA CYS A 58 9.10 1.71 -10.04
C CYS A 58 8.52 3.09 -9.66
N LEU A 59 8.32 3.35 -8.36
CA LEU A 59 7.80 4.62 -7.84
C LEU A 59 8.57 5.84 -8.34
N SER A 60 9.90 5.72 -8.47
CA SER A 60 10.76 6.83 -8.90
C SER A 60 10.62 7.16 -10.39
N ALA A 61 10.22 6.20 -11.22
CA ALA A 61 10.00 6.39 -12.64
C ALA A 61 8.57 6.83 -12.95
N VAL A 62 7.58 6.15 -12.34
CA VAL A 62 6.15 6.39 -12.62
C VAL A 62 5.61 7.60 -11.87
N GLY A 63 6.05 7.85 -10.63
CA GLY A 63 5.56 8.94 -9.79
C GLY A 63 5.63 10.32 -10.48
N PRO A 64 6.80 10.74 -11.01
CA PRO A 64 6.91 12.01 -11.73
C PRO A 64 6.03 12.09 -12.98
N ALA A 65 5.81 10.97 -13.68
CA ALA A 65 4.94 10.95 -14.86
C ALA A 65 3.46 11.17 -14.48
N LEU A 66 3.00 10.59 -13.37
CA LEU A 66 1.66 10.85 -12.82
C LEU A 66 1.53 12.29 -12.31
N ASP A 67 2.54 12.80 -11.62
CA ASP A 67 2.56 14.18 -11.13
C ASP A 67 2.49 15.19 -12.30
N LEU A 68 3.12 14.88 -13.44
CA LEU A 68 3.02 15.67 -14.66
C LEU A 68 1.64 15.53 -15.32
N ALA A 69 1.08 14.31 -15.38
CA ALA A 69 -0.25 14.08 -15.95
C ALA A 69 -1.35 14.84 -15.20
N MET A 70 -1.24 14.97 -13.87
CA MET A 70 -2.17 15.76 -13.05
C MET A 70 -2.08 17.28 -13.29
N GLN A 71 -1.01 17.75 -13.95
CA GLN A 71 -0.86 19.14 -14.37
C GLN A 71 -1.46 19.40 -15.76
N ASP A 72 -1.85 18.35 -16.48
CA ASP A 72 -2.47 18.49 -17.79
C ASP A 72 -3.87 19.11 -17.68
N PRO A 73 -4.19 20.17 -18.45
CA PRO A 73 -5.50 20.81 -18.41
C PRO A 73 -6.67 19.87 -18.69
N MET A 74 -6.51 18.86 -19.55
CA MET A 74 -7.56 17.87 -19.82
C MET A 74 -7.90 17.06 -18.56
N ILE A 75 -6.88 16.69 -17.79
CA ILE A 75 -7.05 15.94 -16.55
C ILE A 75 -7.62 16.85 -15.46
N GLN A 76 -7.10 18.07 -15.31
CA GLN A 76 -7.63 19.03 -14.33
C GLN A 76 -9.10 19.35 -14.58
N ASN A 77 -9.49 19.54 -15.83
CA ASN A 77 -10.88 19.83 -16.21
C ASN A 77 -11.80 18.61 -16.10
N ALA A 78 -11.26 17.39 -15.99
CA ALA A 78 -12.05 16.19 -15.74
C ALA A 78 -12.51 16.11 -14.28
N PHE A 79 -11.83 16.79 -13.36
CA PHE A 79 -12.21 16.85 -11.95
C PHE A 79 -12.99 18.13 -11.64
N PRO A 80 -14.00 18.07 -10.74
CA PRO A 80 -14.63 19.27 -10.23
C PRO A 80 -13.61 20.18 -9.51
N PRO A 81 -13.74 21.52 -9.58
CA PRO A 81 -12.73 22.46 -9.04
C PRO A 81 -12.62 22.44 -7.51
N TRP A 82 -13.61 21.86 -6.83
CA TRP A 82 -13.64 21.69 -5.37
C TRP A 82 -13.02 20.36 -4.91
N LEU A 83 -12.61 19.50 -5.84
CA LEU A 83 -12.06 18.18 -5.56
C LEU A 83 -10.55 18.19 -5.70
N SER A 84 -9.85 17.69 -4.69
CA SER A 84 -8.41 17.47 -4.74
C SER A 84 -8.08 15.98 -4.89
N VAL A 85 -6.94 15.67 -5.50
CA VAL A 85 -6.41 14.31 -5.60
C VAL A 85 -5.10 14.24 -4.83
N GLU A 86 -4.95 13.23 -3.99
CA GLU A 86 -3.72 12.95 -3.23
C GLU A 86 -3.19 11.57 -3.57
N TRP A 87 -1.89 11.49 -3.85
CA TRP A 87 -1.21 10.22 -4.10
C TRP A 87 -0.66 9.63 -2.79
N LEU A 88 -1.11 8.44 -2.44
CA LEU A 88 -0.55 7.63 -1.35
C LEU A 88 0.40 6.59 -1.96
N LYS A 89 1.70 6.69 -1.68
CA LYS A 89 2.72 5.84 -2.32
C LYS A 89 3.11 4.69 -1.39
N TYR A 90 2.95 3.45 -1.87
CA TYR A 90 3.27 2.24 -1.13
C TYR A 90 4.28 1.40 -1.88
N ASP A 91 5.30 0.92 -1.15
CA ASP A 91 6.36 0.09 -1.70
C ASP A 91 5.95 -1.38 -1.68
N VAL A 92 5.80 -1.96 -2.87
CA VAL A 92 5.66 -3.41 -3.02
C VAL A 92 7.06 -4.03 -3.05
N THR A 93 7.58 -4.30 -1.85
CA THR A 93 8.95 -4.79 -1.63
C THR A 93 9.28 -5.96 -2.57
N ASP A 94 10.28 -5.75 -3.42
CA ASP A 94 10.84 -6.74 -4.35
C ASP A 94 9.80 -7.53 -5.18
N CYS A 95 8.68 -6.88 -5.51
CA CYS A 95 7.56 -7.55 -6.20
C CYS A 95 7.14 -8.86 -5.50
N ASP A 96 7.12 -8.87 -4.18
CA ASP A 96 6.63 -10.00 -3.41
C ASP A 96 5.11 -9.90 -3.21
N ALA A 97 4.41 -10.99 -3.54
CA ALA A 97 2.95 -11.03 -3.51
C ALA A 97 2.36 -10.85 -2.11
N ALA A 98 3.05 -11.29 -1.05
CA ALA A 98 2.58 -11.07 0.32
C ALA A 98 2.67 -9.59 0.70
N TYR A 99 3.77 -8.93 0.33
CA TYR A 99 3.93 -7.49 0.55
C TYR A 99 2.94 -6.66 -0.28
N ALA A 100 2.51 -7.17 -1.44
CA ALA A 100 1.44 -6.56 -2.23
C ALA A 100 0.11 -6.51 -1.49
N VAL A 101 -0.33 -7.65 -0.96
CA VAL A 101 -1.58 -7.74 -0.19
C VAL A 101 -1.49 -6.89 1.08
N ILE A 102 -0.37 -6.95 1.80
CA ILE A 102 -0.15 -6.12 3.00
C ILE A 102 -0.25 -4.63 2.65
N SER A 103 0.41 -4.19 1.58
CA SER A 103 0.39 -2.80 1.16
C SER A 103 -1.00 -2.35 0.70
N ALA A 104 -1.77 -3.23 0.05
CA ALA A 104 -3.16 -2.95 -0.32
C ALA A 104 -4.06 -2.80 0.92
N ILE A 105 -3.87 -3.64 1.94
CA ILE A 105 -4.58 -3.51 3.22
C ILE A 105 -4.18 -2.21 3.94
N ASP A 106 -2.89 -1.87 3.96
CA ASP A 106 -2.39 -0.61 4.53
C ASP A 106 -3.04 0.59 3.82
N ALA A 107 -3.03 0.59 2.49
CA ALA A 107 -3.69 1.60 1.67
C ALA A 107 -5.20 1.71 1.92
N TYR A 108 -5.90 0.57 2.05
CA TYR A 108 -7.31 0.54 2.40
C TYR A 108 -7.57 1.16 3.79
N ASN A 109 -6.73 0.83 4.78
CA ASN A 109 -6.83 1.37 6.13
C ASN A 109 -6.47 2.87 6.19
N ASP A 110 -5.58 3.33 5.32
CA ASP A 110 -5.24 4.76 5.14
C ASP A 110 -6.26 5.51 4.23
N CYS A 111 -7.39 4.86 3.94
CA CYS A 111 -8.55 5.40 3.23
C CYS A 111 -8.31 5.70 1.74
N ALA A 112 -7.51 4.87 1.07
CA ALA A 112 -7.43 4.92 -0.38
C ALA A 112 -8.81 4.63 -1.00
N HIS A 113 -9.23 5.47 -1.93
CA HIS A 113 -10.49 5.32 -2.67
C HIS A 113 -10.28 4.56 -3.99
N VAL A 114 -9.08 4.71 -4.56
CA VAL A 114 -8.70 4.09 -5.84
C VAL A 114 -7.29 3.55 -5.69
N PHE A 115 -7.04 2.40 -6.30
CA PHE A 115 -5.75 1.72 -6.30
C PHE A 115 -5.19 1.73 -7.72
N PHE A 116 -3.95 2.16 -7.85
CA PHE A 116 -3.16 2.17 -9.08
C PHE A 116 -1.99 1.21 -8.89
N GLY A 117 -1.99 0.13 -9.69
CA GLY A 117 -1.06 -0.99 -9.55
C GLY A 117 -1.78 -2.34 -9.43
N PRO A 118 -1.03 -3.43 -9.20
CA PRO A 118 0.42 -3.45 -9.09
C PRO A 118 1.08 -3.47 -10.48
N SER A 119 2.31 -2.98 -10.59
CA SER A 119 3.08 -3.12 -11.83
C SER A 119 3.70 -4.51 -12.00
N CYS A 120 3.73 -5.30 -10.94
CA CYS A 120 4.30 -6.64 -10.96
C CYS A 120 3.19 -7.69 -11.22
N ASP A 121 3.55 -8.87 -11.71
CA ASP A 121 2.62 -9.92 -12.15
C ASP A 121 1.95 -10.69 -11.00
N PHE A 122 1.15 -10.02 -10.19
CA PHE A 122 0.31 -10.66 -9.18
C PHE A 122 -1.09 -10.06 -9.15
N ALA A 123 -2.08 -10.90 -8.81
CA ALA A 123 -3.45 -10.48 -8.63
C ALA A 123 -3.60 -9.75 -7.28
N LEU A 124 -4.19 -8.55 -7.31
CA LEU A 124 -4.73 -7.84 -6.14
C LEU A 124 -6.22 -8.14 -5.98
#